data_AF-A0A8J2I2Y3-F1
#
_entry.id   AF-A0A8J2I2Y3-F1
#
_cell.length_a   1.000
_cell.length_b   1.000
_cell.length_c   1.000
_cell.angle_alpha   90.00
_cell.angle_beta   90.00
_cell.angle_gamma   90.00
#
_symmetry.space_group_name_H-M   'P 1'
#
loop_
_entity.id
_entity.type
_entity.pdbx_description
1 polymer ?
#
loop_
_entity_poly.entity_id
_entity_poly.type
_entity_poly.pdbx_seq_one_letter_code
_entity_poly.pdbx_strand_id
1 'polypeptide(L)'
;MAMSPLEQALIETWTLYAFGSVAIMLRIFSRTRMVGIAGWHPDDYLIFFAWACYTGMTIAAHIVGGTGDTSHLTMEEQQSFTPEQAAARQKGSQWFMVGWFTYIGLIWTLKLNMLFLYRRVVSVVWVKMFIIPTMVFVGATGISIWILLGTACRPFHKIWQILPDPGQYCIPQSPAFLVTILVLNLFTDVCIMLIPIPIIIPLKISWGRKIGLMVMFSGAIFIMIAAILRVYFVMALQQGQTAAIWSCRKDIVAVIIG
;
A
#
# COMPACT_ATOMS: atom_id res chain seq x y z
N MET A 1 17.70 -29.38 5.87
CA MET A 1 17.76 -28.62 4.60
C MET A 1 17.63 -27.16 4.98
N ALA A 2 18.64 -26.33 4.68
CA ALA A 2 18.59 -24.90 5.02
C ALA A 2 17.62 -24.20 4.05
N MET A 3 16.66 -23.44 4.56
CA MET A 3 15.74 -22.65 3.72
C MET A 3 16.50 -21.52 3.03
N SER A 4 16.25 -21.34 1.74
CA SER A 4 16.77 -20.21 0.97
C SER A 4 16.20 -18.87 1.48
N PRO A 5 16.91 -17.74 1.28
CA PRO A 5 16.41 -16.42 1.65
C PRO A 5 15.05 -16.06 1.00
N LEU A 6 14.83 -16.53 -0.23
CA LEU A 6 13.56 -16.33 -0.93
C LEU A 6 12.42 -17.09 -0.26
N GLU A 7 12.63 -18.36 0.08
CA GLU A 7 11.61 -19.16 0.79
C GLU A 7 11.23 -18.53 2.12
N GLN A 8 12.20 -18.03 2.88
CA GLN A 8 11.94 -17.31 4.13
C GLN A 8 11.08 -16.08 3.91
N ALA A 9 11.41 -15.25 2.91
CA ALA A 9 10.64 -14.06 2.57
C ALA A 9 9.20 -14.40 2.14
N LEU A 10 9.03 -15.45 1.34
CA LEU A 10 7.71 -15.90 0.88
C LEU A 10 6.86 -16.42 2.05
N ILE A 11 7.43 -17.25 2.93
CA ILE A 11 6.74 -17.73 4.13
C ILE A 11 6.28 -16.55 4.98
N GLU A 12 7.15 -15.55 5.19
CA GLU A 12 6.81 -14.33 5.90
C GLU A 12 5.64 -13.59 5.23
N THR A 13 5.72 -13.32 3.92
CA THR A 13 4.68 -12.61 3.16
C THR A 13 3.31 -13.30 3.26
N TRP A 14 3.26 -14.62 3.08
CA TRP A 14 2.01 -15.38 3.16
C TRP A 14 1.46 -15.47 4.59
N THR A 15 2.34 -15.58 5.58
CA THR A 15 1.95 -15.56 7.00
C THR A 15 1.32 -14.22 7.37
N LEU A 16 1.96 -13.10 6.99
CA LEU A 16 1.42 -11.76 7.22
C LEU A 16 0.08 -11.55 6.50
N TYR A 17 -0.06 -12.04 5.26
CA TYR A 17 -1.32 -12.01 4.52
C TYR A 17 -2.44 -12.77 5.22
N ALA A 18 -2.15 -13.95 5.78
CA ALA A 18 -3.14 -14.72 6.53
C ALA A 18 -3.63 -13.96 7.76
N PHE A 19 -2.72 -13.37 8.54
CA PHE A 19 -3.11 -12.54 9.70
C PHE A 19 -3.92 -11.30 9.29
N GLY A 20 -3.49 -10.59 8.24
CA GLY A 20 -4.23 -9.43 7.72
C GLY A 20 -5.63 -9.80 7.20
N SER A 21 -5.75 -10.93 6.52
CA SER A 21 -7.04 -11.45 6.04
C SER A 21 -7.96 -11.82 7.19
N VAL A 22 -7.45 -12.48 8.23
CA VAL A 22 -8.22 -12.76 9.46
C VAL A 22 -8.70 -11.47 10.12
N ALA A 23 -7.86 -10.44 10.21
CA ALA A 23 -8.25 -9.14 10.76
C ALA A 23 -9.39 -8.48 9.96
N ILE A 24 -9.33 -8.53 8.63
CA ILE A 24 -10.41 -8.05 7.75
C ILE A 24 -11.70 -8.85 7.96
N MET A 25 -11.62 -10.17 8.03
CA MET A 25 -12.80 -11.01 8.26
C MET A 25 -13.44 -10.75 9.62
N LEU A 26 -12.62 -10.57 10.67
CA LEU A 26 -13.11 -10.18 12.00
C LEU A 26 -13.80 -8.81 11.96
N ARG A 27 -13.29 -7.86 11.17
CA ARG A 27 -13.92 -6.54 10.99
C ARG A 27 -15.28 -6.66 10.30
N ILE A 28 -15.37 -7.43 9.21
CA ILE A 28 -16.63 -7.70 8.50
C ILE A 28 -17.64 -8.39 9.41
N PHE A 29 -17.20 -9.40 10.16
CA PHE A 29 -18.03 -10.11 11.13
C PHE A 29 -18.54 -9.18 12.23
N SER A 30 -17.65 -8.41 12.85
CA SER A 30 -17.98 -7.44 13.91
C SER A 30 -18.98 -6.39 13.40
N ARG A 31 -18.76 -5.82 12.21
CA ARG A 31 -19.68 -4.87 11.59
C ARG A 31 -21.05 -5.50 11.35
N THR A 32 -21.10 -6.66 10.72
CA THR A 32 -22.36 -7.37 10.43
C THR A 32 -23.12 -7.69 11.71
N ARG A 33 -22.43 -8.06 12.79
CA ARG A 33 -23.03 -8.34 14.09
C ARG A 33 -23.53 -7.08 14.81
N MET A 34 -22.89 -5.92 14.60
CA MET A 34 -23.29 -4.65 15.21
C MET A 34 -24.45 -3.95 14.50
N VAL A 35 -24.48 -3.95 13.16
CA VAL A 35 -25.51 -3.20 12.39
C VAL A 35 -26.48 -4.08 11.61
N GLY A 36 -26.25 -5.39 11.54
CA GLY A 36 -27.01 -6.30 10.67
C GLY A 36 -26.68 -6.12 9.18
N ILE A 37 -27.04 -7.10 8.35
CA ILE A 37 -26.78 -7.07 6.89
C ILE A 37 -27.52 -5.89 6.23
N ALA A 38 -28.74 -5.58 6.67
CA ALA A 38 -29.52 -4.45 6.15
C ALA A 38 -28.96 -3.07 6.54
N GLY A 39 -28.06 -2.99 7.53
CA GLY A 39 -27.45 -1.75 8.00
C GLY A 39 -26.15 -1.35 7.28
N TRP A 40 -25.72 -2.15 6.29
CA TRP A 40 -24.53 -1.86 5.49
C TRP A 40 -24.75 -0.63 4.63
N HIS A 41 -23.85 0.33 4.76
CA HIS A 41 -23.79 1.46 3.84
C HIS A 41 -22.86 1.12 2.66
N PRO A 42 -22.98 1.85 1.53
CA PRO A 42 -22.11 1.65 0.37
C PRO A 42 -20.61 1.71 0.68
N ASP A 43 -20.20 2.53 1.66
CA ASP A 43 -18.79 2.62 2.06
C ASP A 43 -18.30 1.38 2.83
N ASP A 44 -19.18 0.61 3.48
CA ASP A 44 -18.80 -0.62 4.19
C ASP A 44 -18.31 -1.70 3.20
N TYR A 45 -18.66 -1.62 1.92
CA TYR A 45 -18.21 -2.55 0.87
C TYR A 45 -16.78 -2.29 0.39
N LEU A 46 -16.20 -1.13 0.71
CA LEU A 46 -14.82 -0.80 0.35
C LEU A 46 -13.81 -1.77 0.97
N ILE A 47 -14.16 -2.42 2.09
CA ILE A 47 -13.29 -3.41 2.73
C ILE A 47 -13.06 -4.65 1.85
N PHE A 48 -14.04 -5.04 1.03
CA PHE A 48 -13.87 -6.16 0.10
C PHE A 48 -12.93 -5.80 -1.04
N PHE A 49 -13.03 -4.57 -1.55
CA PHE A 49 -12.09 -4.06 -2.54
C PHE A 49 -10.67 -3.97 -1.96
N ALA A 50 -10.52 -3.48 -0.71
CA ALA A 50 -9.24 -3.49 -0.01
C ALA A 50 -8.67 -4.91 0.12
N TRP A 51 -9.49 -5.90 0.48
CA TRP A 51 -9.04 -7.30 0.58
C TRP A 51 -8.64 -7.90 -0.76
N ALA A 52 -9.36 -7.59 -1.84
CA ALA A 52 -8.99 -8.00 -3.19
C ALA A 52 -7.66 -7.38 -3.63
N CYS A 53 -7.45 -6.09 -3.38
CA CYS A 53 -6.18 -5.42 -3.61
C CYS A 53 -5.04 -6.00 -2.75
N TYR A 54 -5.29 -6.30 -1.48
CA TYR A 54 -4.29 -6.93 -0.60
C TYR A 54 -3.86 -8.30 -1.14
N THR A 55 -4.83 -9.11 -1.57
CA THR A 55 -4.58 -10.42 -2.18
C THR A 55 -3.80 -10.28 -3.49
N GLY A 56 -4.19 -9.36 -4.37
CA GLY A 56 -3.49 -9.11 -5.63
C GLY A 56 -2.04 -8.68 -5.42
N MET A 57 -1.77 -7.85 -4.42
CA MET A 57 -0.43 -7.41 -4.06
C MET A 57 0.42 -8.58 -3.52
N THR A 58 -0.14 -9.45 -2.68
CA THR A 58 0.55 -10.64 -2.17
C THR A 58 0.91 -11.62 -3.30
N ILE A 59 -0.02 -11.86 -4.23
CA ILE A 59 0.23 -12.70 -5.41
C ILE A 59 1.32 -12.10 -6.29
N ALA A 60 1.26 -10.79 -6.56
CA ALA A 60 2.27 -10.08 -7.31
C ALA A 60 3.66 -10.19 -6.66
N ALA A 61 3.75 -10.00 -5.34
CA ALA A 61 5.00 -10.14 -4.59
C ALA A 61 5.57 -11.56 -4.66
N HIS A 62 4.72 -12.59 -4.60
CA HIS A 62 5.15 -13.99 -4.74
C HIS A 62 5.76 -14.26 -6.12
N ILE A 63 5.10 -13.80 -7.18
CA ILE A 63 5.57 -14.00 -8.56
C ILE A 63 6.88 -13.23 -8.79
N VAL A 64 6.92 -11.95 -8.42
CA VAL A 64 8.12 -11.11 -8.54
C VAL A 64 9.28 -11.68 -7.74
N GLY A 65 9.04 -12.23 -6.55
CA GLY A 65 10.07 -12.87 -5.74
C GLY A 65 10.74 -14.05 -6.47
N GLY A 66 9.97 -14.83 -7.24
CA GLY A 66 10.48 -15.96 -8.01
C GLY A 66 11.09 -15.59 -9.36
N THR A 67 10.58 -14.56 -10.04
CA THR A 67 11.03 -14.18 -11.39
C THR A 67 12.05 -13.04 -11.41
N GLY A 68 12.09 -12.22 -10.36
CA GLY A 68 12.75 -10.92 -10.35
C GLY A 68 12.05 -9.91 -11.27
N ASP A 69 12.54 -8.67 -11.29
CA ASP A 69 12.06 -7.60 -12.18
C ASP A 69 13.23 -6.99 -13.00
N THR A 70 12.90 -6.02 -13.86
CA THR A 70 13.85 -5.39 -14.79
C THR A 70 14.51 -4.10 -14.27
N SER A 71 14.14 -3.61 -13.08
CA SER A 71 14.51 -2.25 -12.64
C SER A 71 15.97 -2.06 -12.24
N HIS A 72 16.67 -3.14 -11.89
CA HIS A 72 18.06 -3.08 -11.39
C HIS A 72 19.02 -3.98 -12.20
N LEU A 73 18.68 -4.25 -13.46
CA LEU A 73 19.53 -5.05 -14.34
C LEU A 73 20.69 -4.20 -14.87
N THR A 74 21.92 -4.69 -14.71
CA THR A 74 23.10 -4.12 -15.36
C THR A 74 23.11 -4.40 -16.86
N MET A 75 23.82 -3.60 -17.66
CA MET A 75 23.93 -3.83 -19.11
C MET A 75 24.50 -5.22 -19.44
N GLU A 76 25.41 -5.75 -18.62
CA GLU A 76 26.00 -7.08 -18.79
C GLU A 76 24.97 -8.19 -18.53
N GLU A 77 24.14 -8.04 -17.50
CA GLU A 77 23.02 -8.97 -17.23
C GLU A 77 21.97 -8.92 -18.34
N GLN A 78 21.63 -7.72 -18.83
CA GLN A 78 20.67 -7.54 -19.92
C GLN A 78 21.11 -8.27 -21.20
N GLN A 79 22.40 -8.25 -21.52
CA GLN A 79 22.96 -8.87 -22.72
C GLN A 79 23.22 -10.38 -22.57
N SER A 80 23.43 -10.86 -21.34
CA SER A 80 23.73 -12.28 -21.07
C SER A 80 22.49 -13.16 -20.92
N PHE A 81 21.29 -12.58 -20.80
CA PHE A 81 20.08 -13.36 -20.62
C PHE A 81 19.72 -14.22 -21.84
N THR A 82 19.39 -15.48 -21.56
CA THR A 82 18.69 -16.34 -22.51
C THR A 82 17.27 -15.82 -22.77
N PRO A 83 16.64 -16.14 -23.91
CA PRO A 83 15.27 -15.72 -24.19
C PRO A 83 14.25 -16.10 -23.11
N GLU A 84 14.44 -17.26 -22.46
CA GLU A 84 13.59 -17.72 -21.37
C GLU A 84 13.75 -16.89 -20.10
N GLN A 85 15.00 -16.56 -19.72
CA GLN A 85 15.28 -15.70 -18.57
C GLN A 85 14.76 -14.27 -18.80
N ALA A 86 14.93 -13.75 -20.01
CA ALA A 86 14.38 -12.47 -20.41
C ALA A 86 12.84 -12.46 -20.27
N ALA A 87 12.15 -13.48 -20.79
CA ALA A 87 10.70 -13.59 -20.68
C ALA A 87 10.22 -13.69 -19.22
N ALA A 88 10.94 -14.42 -18.37
CA ALA A 88 10.65 -14.49 -16.93
C ALA A 88 10.75 -13.11 -16.25
N ARG A 89 11.81 -12.33 -16.56
CA ARG A 89 12.01 -10.97 -16.03
C ARG A 89 10.94 -9.99 -16.52
N GLN A 90 10.55 -10.07 -17.79
CA GLN A 90 9.45 -9.27 -18.34
C GLN A 90 8.13 -9.56 -17.62
N LYS A 91 7.82 -10.85 -17.43
CA LYS A 91 6.64 -11.29 -16.66
C LYS A 91 6.69 -10.74 -15.23
N GLY A 92 7.86 -10.81 -14.58
CA GLY A 92 8.06 -10.22 -13.27
C GLY A 92 7.76 -8.73 -13.22
N SER A 93 8.28 -7.94 -14.17
CA SER A 93 7.98 -6.50 -14.27
C SER A 93 6.50 -6.21 -14.53
N GLN A 94 5.79 -7.04 -15.29
CA GLN A 94 4.34 -6.93 -15.46
C GLN A 94 3.60 -7.13 -14.13
N TRP A 95 3.95 -8.18 -13.39
CA TRP A 95 3.38 -8.44 -12.07
C TRP A 95 3.79 -7.39 -11.04
N PHE A 96 4.98 -6.80 -11.16
CA PHE A 96 5.40 -5.67 -10.34
C PHE A 96 4.47 -4.47 -10.53
N MET A 97 4.09 -4.16 -11.78
CA MET A 97 3.12 -3.11 -12.08
C MET A 97 1.73 -3.44 -11.52
N VAL A 98 1.26 -4.69 -11.64
CA VAL A 98 0.03 -5.14 -10.96
C VAL A 98 0.14 -4.88 -9.45
N GLY A 99 1.28 -5.25 -8.85
CA GLY A 99 1.62 -4.97 -7.46
C GLY A 99 1.45 -3.48 -7.10
N TRP A 100 2.00 -2.58 -7.92
CA TRP A 100 1.80 -1.13 -7.74
C TRP A 100 0.33 -0.71 -7.76
N PHE A 101 -0.43 -1.11 -8.79
CA PHE A 101 -1.85 -0.75 -8.90
C PHE A 101 -2.65 -1.24 -7.69
N THR A 102 -2.40 -2.50 -7.28
CA THR A 102 -3.07 -3.10 -6.11
C THR A 102 -2.62 -2.48 -4.78
N TYR A 103 -1.35 -2.10 -4.64
CA TYR A 103 -0.84 -1.40 -3.46
C TYR A 103 -1.51 -0.04 -3.28
N ILE A 104 -1.59 0.76 -4.35
CA ILE A 104 -2.31 2.04 -4.32
C ILE A 104 -3.79 1.82 -4.01
N GLY A 105 -4.42 0.83 -4.66
CA GLY A 105 -5.81 0.46 -4.38
C GLY A 105 -6.05 0.12 -2.91
N LEU A 106 -5.19 -0.71 -2.31
CA LEU A 106 -5.27 -1.06 -0.89
C LEU A 106 -5.15 0.16 0.00
N ILE A 107 -4.03 0.89 -0.10
CA ILE A 107 -3.68 1.97 0.82
C ILE A 107 -4.68 3.12 0.74
N TRP A 108 -5.09 3.54 -0.45
CA TRP A 108 -6.08 4.61 -0.60
C TRP A 108 -7.47 4.19 -0.14
N THR A 109 -7.84 2.93 -0.32
CA THR A 109 -9.13 2.42 0.16
C THR A 109 -9.17 2.36 1.69
N LEU A 110 -8.08 1.96 2.35
CA LEU A 110 -7.99 2.01 3.82
C LEU A 110 -8.09 3.45 4.35
N LYS A 111 -7.47 4.43 3.68
CA LYS A 111 -7.61 5.86 4.01
C LYS A 111 -9.05 6.35 3.86
N LEU A 112 -9.73 5.97 2.78
CA LEU A 112 -11.13 6.32 2.58
C LEU A 112 -12.02 5.68 3.65
N ASN A 113 -11.84 4.39 3.97
CA ASN A 113 -12.54 3.71 5.06
C ASN A 113 -12.39 4.46 6.40
N MET A 114 -11.17 4.92 6.72
CA MET A 114 -10.91 5.74 7.89
C MET A 114 -11.66 7.06 7.89
N LEU A 115 -11.67 7.78 6.76
CA LEU A 115 -12.39 9.04 6.65
C LEU A 115 -13.91 8.86 6.74
N PHE A 116 -14.46 7.78 6.18
CA PHE A 116 -15.86 7.42 6.38
C PHE A 116 -16.19 7.12 7.84
N LEU A 117 -15.30 6.41 8.55
CA LEU A 117 -15.43 6.20 9.99
C LEU A 117 -15.42 7.53 10.75
N TYR A 118 -14.50 8.44 10.43
CA TYR A 118 -14.44 9.76 11.06
C TYR A 118 -15.71 10.57 10.80
N ARG A 119 -16.25 10.52 9.58
CA ARG A 119 -17.52 11.19 9.24
C ARG A 119 -18.68 10.72 10.13
N ARG A 120 -18.69 9.44 10.51
CA ARG A 120 -19.71 8.82 11.37
C ARG A 120 -19.51 9.12 12.85
N VAL A 121 -18.26 9.07 13.34
CA VAL A 121 -17.93 9.15 14.77
C VAL A 121 -17.78 10.59 15.27
N VAL A 122 -17.18 11.46 14.45
CA VAL A 122 -16.99 12.87 14.82
C VAL A 122 -18.35 13.54 14.88
N SER A 123 -18.65 14.27 15.96
CA SER A 123 -19.86 15.08 16.12
C SER A 123 -19.59 16.58 15.98
N VAL A 124 -18.34 17.00 16.16
CA VAL A 124 -17.90 18.40 16.16
C VAL A 124 -18.00 19.03 14.77
N VAL A 125 -18.83 20.06 14.63
CA VAL A 125 -19.20 20.68 13.33
C VAL A 125 -17.99 21.22 12.58
N TRP A 126 -17.10 21.96 13.23
CA TRP A 126 -15.93 22.54 12.55
C TRP A 126 -14.97 21.46 12.03
N VAL A 127 -14.82 20.34 12.75
CA VAL A 127 -13.95 19.23 12.31
C VAL A 127 -14.58 18.50 11.12
N LYS A 128 -15.91 18.31 11.13
CA LYS A 128 -16.64 17.70 10.02
C LYS A 128 -16.43 18.44 8.69
N MET A 129 -16.28 19.77 8.73
CA MET A 129 -16.03 20.57 7.53
C MET A 129 -14.73 20.19 6.80
N PHE A 130 -13.73 19.68 7.52
CA PHE A 130 -12.45 19.25 6.93
C PHE A 130 -12.50 17.82 6.36
N ILE A 131 -13.43 16.97 6.81
CA ILE A 131 -13.48 15.56 6.41
C ILE A 131 -13.77 15.40 4.92
N ILE A 132 -14.79 16.09 4.38
CA ILE A 132 -15.17 15.96 2.97
C ILE A 132 -14.06 16.46 2.02
N PRO A 133 -13.47 17.65 2.22
CA PRO A 133 -12.30 18.08 1.44
C PRO A 133 -11.15 17.07 1.48
N THR A 134 -10.82 16.52 2.66
CA THR A 134 -9.78 15.50 2.76
C THR A 134 -10.14 14.22 2.02
N MET A 135 -11.41 13.78 2.04
CA MET A 135 -11.87 12.63 1.24
C MET A 135 -11.71 12.85 -0.25
N VAL A 136 -12.12 14.02 -0.75
CA VAL A 136 -11.95 14.39 -2.17
C VAL A 136 -10.47 14.42 -2.54
N PHE A 137 -9.64 15.02 -1.68
CA PHE A 137 -8.20 15.08 -1.89
C PHE A 137 -7.53 13.70 -1.91
N VAL A 138 -7.89 12.80 -0.98
CA VAL A 138 -7.40 11.42 -0.98
C VAL A 138 -7.84 10.69 -2.25
N GLY A 139 -9.13 10.77 -2.62
CA GLY A 139 -9.63 10.15 -3.85
C GLY A 139 -8.90 10.67 -5.10
N ALA A 140 -8.72 11.99 -5.21
CA ALA A 140 -8.03 12.63 -6.33
C ALA A 140 -6.57 12.21 -6.43
N THR A 141 -5.83 12.16 -5.32
CA THR A 141 -4.43 11.71 -5.32
C THR A 141 -4.30 10.24 -5.73
N GLY A 142 -5.21 9.35 -5.30
CA GLY A 142 -5.19 7.93 -5.68
C GLY A 142 -5.41 7.73 -7.18
N ILE A 143 -6.43 8.40 -7.73
CA ILE A 143 -6.71 8.39 -9.17
C ILE A 143 -5.53 8.96 -9.96
N SER A 144 -4.94 10.07 -9.48
CA SER A 144 -3.79 10.70 -10.13
C SER A 144 -2.58 9.77 -10.20
N ILE A 145 -2.32 8.99 -9.14
CA ILE A 145 -1.23 8.00 -9.13
C ILE A 145 -1.53 6.84 -10.09
N TRP A 146 -2.77 6.35 -10.17
CA TRP A 146 -3.11 5.33 -11.16
C TRP A 146 -2.91 5.82 -12.59
N ILE A 147 -3.29 7.07 -12.89
CA ILE A 147 -3.03 7.69 -14.19
C ILE A 147 -1.52 7.78 -14.44
N LEU A 148 -0.73 8.22 -13.45
CA LEU A 148 0.72 8.27 -13.54
C LEU A 148 1.30 6.88 -13.89
N LEU A 149 0.95 5.85 -13.14
CA LEU A 149 1.43 4.48 -13.36
C LEU A 149 1.06 3.95 -14.75
N GLY A 150 -0.14 4.27 -15.25
CA GLY A 150 -0.60 3.84 -16.57
C GLY A 150 -0.06 4.66 -17.74
N THR A 151 0.46 5.87 -17.50
CA THR A 151 0.85 6.81 -18.58
C THR A 151 2.32 7.20 -18.60
N ALA A 152 3.09 6.80 -17.58
CA ALA A 152 4.50 7.16 -17.44
C ALA A 152 5.40 6.66 -18.59
N CYS A 153 5.09 5.50 -19.16
CA CYS A 153 5.78 4.96 -20.33
C CYS A 153 4.88 5.00 -21.56
N ARG A 154 5.39 5.55 -22.67
CA ARG A 154 4.68 5.60 -23.95
C ARG A 154 5.55 4.96 -25.05
N PRO A 155 5.13 3.83 -25.64
CA PRO A 155 4.01 2.96 -25.25
C PRO A 155 4.24 2.22 -23.91
N PHE A 156 3.15 1.83 -23.24
CA PHE A 156 3.17 1.27 -21.88
C PHE A 156 4.04 0.01 -21.76
N HIS A 157 4.10 -0.82 -22.81
CA HIS A 157 4.90 -2.04 -22.80
C HIS A 157 6.41 -1.82 -22.66
N LYS A 158 6.91 -0.59 -22.87
CA LYS A 158 8.31 -0.26 -22.66
C LYS A 158 8.75 -0.39 -21.21
N ILE A 159 7.81 -0.31 -20.25
CA ILE A 159 8.14 -0.37 -18.82
C ILE A 159 8.72 -1.72 -18.39
N TRP A 160 8.46 -2.80 -19.14
CA TRP A 160 9.05 -4.12 -18.92
C TRP A 160 10.02 -4.52 -20.04
N GLN A 161 10.46 -3.58 -20.88
CA GLN A 161 11.43 -3.85 -21.93
C GLN A 161 12.83 -4.01 -21.33
N ILE A 162 13.61 -4.96 -21.84
CA ILE A 162 14.99 -5.20 -21.41
C ILE A 162 15.96 -4.55 -22.39
N LEU A 163 15.86 -4.90 -23.68
CA LEU A 163 16.65 -4.33 -24.77
C LEU A 163 15.73 -3.88 -25.91
N PRO A 164 16.00 -2.73 -26.56
CA PRO A 164 16.90 -1.66 -26.10
C PRO A 164 16.45 -1.05 -24.76
N ASP A 165 17.36 -0.44 -24.00
CA ASP A 165 17.07 0.15 -22.69
C ASP A 165 15.97 1.26 -22.81
N PRO A 166 14.82 1.13 -22.10
CA PRO A 166 13.75 2.12 -22.14
C PRO A 166 14.08 3.43 -21.39
N GLY A 167 15.19 3.47 -20.65
CA GLY A 167 15.68 4.64 -19.91
C GLY A 167 15.21 4.68 -18.45
N GLN A 168 15.91 5.50 -17.63
CA GLN A 168 15.77 5.56 -16.17
C GLN A 168 14.37 5.91 -15.62
N TYR A 169 13.52 6.54 -16.45
CA TYR A 169 12.16 6.92 -16.06
C TYR A 169 11.11 5.89 -16.46
N CYS A 170 11.48 4.92 -17.30
CA CYS A 170 10.56 3.94 -17.85
C CYS A 170 10.88 2.52 -17.34
N ILE A 171 10.93 2.39 -16.02
CA ILE A 171 11.16 1.14 -15.30
C ILE A 171 10.19 1.00 -14.11
N PRO A 172 9.85 -0.22 -13.67
CA PRO A 172 8.85 -0.43 -12.61
C PRO A 172 9.21 0.24 -11.27
N GLN A 173 10.50 0.34 -10.93
CA GLN A 173 11.00 1.04 -9.73
C GLN A 173 11.56 2.43 -10.03
N SER A 174 10.96 3.17 -10.98
CA SER A 174 11.42 4.53 -11.30
C SER A 174 11.42 5.42 -10.05
N PRO A 175 12.47 6.24 -9.85
CA PRO A 175 12.51 7.23 -8.78
C PRO A 175 11.30 8.18 -8.81
N ALA A 176 10.78 8.49 -10.00
CA ALA A 176 9.58 9.31 -10.16
C ALA A 176 8.36 8.67 -9.47
N PHE A 177 8.14 7.36 -9.64
CA PHE A 177 7.02 6.68 -8.97
C PHE A 177 7.23 6.61 -7.47
N LEU A 178 8.43 6.19 -7.04
CA LEU A 178 8.74 6.02 -5.62
C LEU A 178 8.56 7.33 -4.85
N VAL A 179 9.11 8.44 -5.35
CA VAL A 179 9.04 9.74 -4.70
C VAL A 179 7.63 10.31 -4.75
N THR A 180 6.96 10.30 -5.91
CA THR A 180 5.59 10.85 -6.02
C THR A 180 4.61 10.09 -5.13
N ILE A 181 4.67 8.76 -5.13
CA ILE A 181 3.79 7.93 -4.29
C ILE A 181 4.09 8.18 -2.81
N LEU A 182 5.36 8.27 -2.41
CA LEU A 182 5.74 8.54 -1.03
C LEU A 182 5.20 9.89 -0.55
N VAL A 183 5.45 10.96 -1.31
CA VAL A 183 5.04 12.32 -0.93
C VAL A 183 3.53 12.42 -0.79
N LEU A 184 2.78 11.92 -1.78
CA LEU A 184 1.32 11.93 -1.72
C LEU A 184 0.78 11.03 -0.59
N ASN A 185 1.41 9.89 -0.34
CA ASN A 185 1.03 9.01 0.76
C ASN A 185 1.23 9.68 2.12
N LEU A 186 2.42 10.24 2.38
CA LEU A 186 2.73 10.92 3.64
C LEU A 186 1.85 12.14 3.86
N PHE A 187 1.66 12.95 2.82
CA PHE A 187 0.86 14.16 2.93
C PHE A 187 -0.61 13.84 3.25
N THR A 188 -1.18 12.83 2.56
CA THR A 188 -2.55 12.37 2.88
C THR A 188 -2.65 11.74 4.27
N ASP A 189 -1.64 11.02 4.75
CA ASP A 189 -1.61 10.47 6.11
C ASP A 189 -1.60 11.58 7.18
N VAL A 190 -0.79 12.61 6.99
CA VAL A 190 -0.77 13.79 7.87
C VAL A 190 -2.14 14.47 7.90
N CYS A 191 -2.76 14.71 6.74
CA CYS A 191 -4.10 15.32 6.69
C CYS A 191 -5.13 14.50 7.48
N ILE A 192 -5.13 13.17 7.33
CA ILE A 192 -6.07 12.29 8.05
C ILE A 192 -5.77 12.30 9.55
N MET A 193 -4.50 12.27 9.95
CA MET A 193 -4.08 12.28 11.34
C MET A 193 -4.48 13.56 12.08
N LEU A 194 -4.47 14.71 11.41
CA LEU A 194 -4.83 16.00 12.02
C LEU A 194 -6.32 16.12 12.37
N ILE A 195 -7.21 15.36 11.72
CA ILE A 195 -8.67 15.42 11.93
C ILE A 195 -9.07 15.10 13.39
N PRO A 196 -8.67 13.96 13.98
CA PRO A 196 -9.08 13.60 15.34
C PRO A 196 -8.39 14.37 16.47
N ILE A 197 -7.24 15.02 16.23
CA ILE A 197 -6.43 15.66 17.29
C ILE A 197 -7.21 16.75 18.06
N PRO A 198 -7.89 17.71 17.41
CA PRO A 198 -8.65 18.76 18.11
C PRO A 198 -9.81 18.22 18.96
N ILE A 199 -10.30 17.01 18.66
CA ILE A 199 -11.39 16.38 19.40
C ILE A 199 -10.86 15.70 20.66
N ILE A 200 -9.67 15.10 20.58
CA ILE A 200 -9.14 14.24 21.64
C ILE A 200 -8.50 15.06 22.77
N ILE A 201 -7.83 16.16 22.44
CA ILE A 201 -7.15 17.03 23.42
C ILE A 201 -8.11 17.53 24.53
N PRO A 202 -9.32 18.04 24.23
CA PRO A 202 -10.23 18.55 25.26
C PRO A 202 -11.09 17.47 25.95
N LEU A 203 -11.16 16.25 25.41
CA LEU A 203 -12.12 15.25 25.87
C LEU A 203 -11.58 14.48 27.08
N LYS A 204 -12.33 14.49 28.20
CA LYS A 204 -12.04 13.63 29.37
C LYS A 204 -12.48 12.20 29.08
N ILE A 205 -11.68 11.47 28.30
CA ILE A 205 -11.97 10.11 27.84
C ILE A 205 -11.61 9.08 28.93
N SER A 206 -12.40 8.02 29.06
CA SER A 206 -12.03 6.84 29.85
C SER A 206 -10.71 6.22 29.36
N TRP A 207 -9.92 5.69 30.31
CA TRP A 207 -8.57 5.21 30.07
C TRP A 207 -8.47 4.18 28.91
N GLY A 208 -9.44 3.27 28.80
CA GLY A 208 -9.45 2.26 27.72
C GLY A 208 -9.59 2.85 26.30
N ARG A 209 -10.44 3.85 26.12
CA ARG A 209 -10.59 4.54 24.82
C ARG A 209 -9.37 5.41 24.51
N LYS A 210 -8.73 5.99 25.54
CA LYS A 210 -7.49 6.75 25.39
C LYS A 210 -6.34 5.86 24.88
N ILE A 211 -6.21 4.65 25.42
CA ILE A 211 -5.22 3.66 24.92
C ILE A 211 -5.49 3.30 23.46
N GLY A 212 -6.74 2.98 23.10
CA GLY A 212 -7.09 2.64 21.72
C GLY A 212 -6.72 3.75 20.73
N LEU A 213 -7.03 5.00 21.07
CA LEU A 213 -6.65 6.16 20.26
C LEU A 213 -5.12 6.29 20.14
N MET A 214 -4.38 6.21 21.25
CA MET A 214 -2.91 6.29 21.22
C MET A 214 -2.28 5.21 20.32
N VAL A 215 -2.80 3.99 20.35
CA VAL A 215 -2.34 2.89 19.47
C VAL A 215 -2.62 3.18 18.00
N MET A 216 -3.78 3.74 17.67
CA MET A 216 -4.10 4.12 16.29
C MET A 216 -3.16 5.22 15.77
N PHE A 217 -2.88 6.25 16.57
CA PHE A 217 -1.95 7.31 16.19
C PHE A 217 -0.50 6.83 16.07
N SER A 218 -0.02 6.06 17.05
CA SER A 218 1.36 5.55 17.01
C SER A 218 1.58 4.64 15.81
N GLY A 219 0.60 3.81 15.48
CA GLY A 219 0.67 2.96 14.31
C GLY A 219 0.60 3.73 12.99
N ALA A 220 -0.16 4.84 12.91
CA ALA A 220 -0.13 5.72 11.74
C ALA A 220 1.24 6.41 11.57
N ILE A 221 1.89 6.84 12.66
CA ILE A 221 3.27 7.36 12.63
C ILE A 221 4.25 6.28 12.17
N PHE A 222 4.10 5.05 12.68
CA PHE A 222 4.92 3.91 12.26
C PHE A 222 4.80 3.64 10.76
N ILE A 223 3.58 3.64 10.21
CA ILE A 223 3.34 3.43 8.77
C ILE A 223 4.05 4.49 7.93
N MET A 224 4.03 5.77 8.36
CA MET A 224 4.73 6.85 7.68
C MET A 224 6.26 6.65 7.69
N ILE A 225 6.84 6.31 8.85
CA ILE A 225 8.28 6.03 8.96
C ILE A 225 8.67 4.83 8.07
N ALA A 226 7.88 3.76 8.10
CA ALA A 226 8.13 2.58 7.27
C ALA A 226 8.05 2.89 5.77
N ALA A 227 7.16 3.80 5.35
CA ALA A 227 7.08 4.25 3.97
C ALA A 227 8.35 5.01 3.54
N ILE A 228 8.89 5.87 4.41
CA ILE A 228 10.16 6.58 4.15
C ILE A 228 11.32 5.58 4.06
N LEU A 229 11.40 4.64 5.01
CA LEU A 229 12.46 3.61 5.01
C LEU A 229 12.42 2.75 3.75
N ARG A 230 11.23 2.36 3.26
CA ARG A 230 11.10 1.62 2.00
C ARG A 230 11.77 2.36 0.84
N VAL A 231 11.48 3.65 0.67
CA VAL A 231 12.06 4.45 -0.43
C VAL A 231 13.57 4.64 -0.23
N TYR A 232 14.01 4.83 1.01
CA TYR A 232 15.43 4.88 1.35
C TYR A 232 16.16 3.59 0.98
N PHE A 233 15.61 2.42 1.34
CA PHE A 233 16.21 1.12 1.01
C PHE A 233 16.31 0.86 -0.49
N VAL A 234 15.30 1.26 -1.27
CA VAL A 234 15.32 1.10 -2.73
C VAL A 234 16.32 2.05 -3.38
N MET A 235 16.28 3.34 -3.05
CA MET A 235 17.07 4.34 -3.77
C MET A 235 18.51 4.45 -3.27
N ALA A 236 18.73 4.40 -1.96
CA ALA A 236 20.06 4.61 -1.38
C ALA A 236 20.86 3.30 -1.28
N LEU A 237 20.21 2.18 -0.96
CA LEU A 237 20.90 0.90 -0.74
C LEU A 237 20.74 -0.09 -1.91
N GLN A 238 19.89 0.19 -2.90
CA GLN A 238 19.56 -0.73 -4.00
C GLN A 238 19.06 -2.11 -3.49
N GLN A 239 18.46 -2.14 -2.30
CA GLN A 239 17.97 -3.35 -1.65
C GLN A 239 16.46 -3.52 -1.83
N GLY A 240 16.04 -3.75 -3.08
CA GLY A 240 14.62 -3.91 -3.43
C GLY A 240 13.92 -5.04 -2.66
N GLN A 241 14.59 -6.17 -2.41
CA GLN A 241 14.03 -7.29 -1.65
C GLN A 241 13.77 -6.93 -0.19
N THR A 242 14.74 -6.31 0.48
CA THR A 242 14.59 -5.81 1.85
C THR A 242 13.43 -4.81 1.93
N ALA A 243 13.35 -3.88 0.97
CA ALA A 243 12.27 -2.90 0.89
C ALA A 243 10.89 -3.54 0.69
N ALA A 244 10.80 -4.63 -0.08
CA ALA A 244 9.55 -5.37 -0.29
C ALA A 244 9.05 -6.05 0.98
N ILE A 245 9.93 -6.68 1.77
CA ILE A 245 9.59 -7.29 3.06
C ILE A 245 9.11 -6.22 4.05
N TRP A 246 9.81 -5.08 4.13
CA TRP A 246 9.36 -3.94 4.93
C TRP A 246 8.00 -3.40 4.48
N SER A 247 7.70 -3.43 3.18
CA SER A 247 6.36 -3.10 2.69
C SER A 247 5.32 -4.06 3.23
N CYS A 248 5.54 -5.38 3.15
CA CYS A 248 4.59 -6.38 3.65
C CYS A 248 4.27 -6.18 5.16
N ARG A 249 5.31 -5.89 5.96
CA ARG A 249 5.17 -5.59 7.39
C ARG A 249 4.40 -4.29 7.66
N LYS A 250 4.59 -3.28 6.82
CA LYS A 250 3.81 -2.05 6.88
C LYS A 250 2.34 -2.30 6.52
N ASP A 251 2.10 -3.10 5.49
CA ASP A 251 0.76 -3.29 4.93
C ASP A 251 -0.15 -4.05 5.90
N ILE A 252 0.36 -5.03 6.66
CA ILE A 252 -0.41 -5.67 7.75
C ILE A 252 -0.78 -4.67 8.85
N VAL A 253 0.14 -3.78 9.25
CA VAL A 253 -0.15 -2.75 10.27
C VAL A 253 -1.19 -1.78 9.74
N ALA A 254 -1.12 -1.40 8.46
CA ALA A 254 -2.13 -0.58 7.81
C ALA A 254 -3.50 -1.26 7.78
N VAL A 255 -3.57 -2.57 7.51
CA VAL A 255 -4.82 -3.36 7.52
C VAL A 255 -5.41 -3.50 8.93
N ILE A 256 -4.57 -3.62 9.95
CA ILE A 256 -5.02 -3.73 11.35
C ILE A 256 -5.58 -2.39 11.84
N ILE A 257 -4.95 -1.28 11.46
CA ILE A 257 -5.32 0.05 11.93
C ILE A 257 -6.47 0.61 11.10
N GLY A 258 -6.31 0.66 9.77
CA GLY A 258 -7.19 1.27 8.77
C GLY A 258 -8.48 0.50 8.57
#